data_AF-A0A7X8SPZ2-F1
#
_entry.id   AF-A0A7X8SPZ2-F1
#
_cell.length_a   1.000
_cell.length_b   1.000
_cell.length_c   1.000
_cell.angle_alpha   90.00
_cell.angle_beta   90.00
_cell.angle_gamma   90.00
#
_symmetry.space_group_name_H-M   'P 1'
#
loop_
_entity.id
_entity.type
_entity.pdbx_description
1 polymer ?
#
loop_
_entity_poly.entity_id
_entity_poly.type
_entity_poly.pdbx_seq_one_letter_code
_entity_poly.pdbx_strand_id
1 'polypeptide(L)'
;MTVIRQLSLFIFFLVVLLSCSQNDFQGPNFSDGSQYYPIEEGWYITYEIDSILIDQDSSDRDDGIIYENSIQLMERIDKPYEDGFGHTNHRLQRYKRSDENQEWVLDSVWAVTYRDNNIIRYENGIPYIKLVNPIYDRLQWDQNAFNNQGSTSPSGFDLRYTAKSIGRFFAFDDKNFTNTAQITEIDIENEVTKSEEKKNVVYAKDIGKVYSEYRDVKRKYYELRSDDAELLGNPYCQAENINKEVITLGNGQRVRNPFFGNDPCEANPIYYETIEGDTDEEKQANIEAWIASNESGSNPSVIDWETQTSQTGDTKVYVVFILDPTYYNGFNEIGTVIEEKVIEYGILVQPGE
;
A
#
# COMPACT_ATOMS: atom_id res chain seq x y z
N MET A 1 16.71 -38.97 -71.69
CA MET A 1 16.84 -39.24 -70.24
C MET A 1 17.17 -38.01 -69.40
N THR A 2 17.85 -37.00 -69.92
CA THR A 2 18.27 -35.79 -69.16
C THR A 2 17.11 -34.87 -68.76
N VAL A 3 16.11 -34.70 -69.63
CA VAL A 3 14.95 -33.82 -69.38
C VAL A 3 14.03 -34.37 -68.27
N ILE A 4 13.80 -35.69 -68.24
CA ILE A 4 12.99 -36.35 -67.20
C ILE A 4 13.65 -36.24 -65.81
N ARG A 5 15.00 -36.26 -65.78
CA ARG A 5 15.78 -36.11 -64.55
C ARG A 5 15.73 -34.67 -64.02
N GLN A 6 15.75 -33.67 -64.90
CA GLN A 6 15.59 -32.26 -64.51
C GLN A 6 14.16 -31.93 -64.07
N LEU A 7 13.15 -32.52 -64.72
CA LEU A 7 11.75 -32.36 -64.31
C LEU A 7 11.48 -33.02 -62.93
N SER A 8 12.11 -34.16 -62.65
CA SER A 8 12.00 -34.81 -61.34
C SER A 8 12.69 -34.01 -60.22
N LEU A 9 13.84 -33.38 -60.51
CA LEU A 9 14.52 -32.48 -59.57
C LEU A 9 13.72 -31.19 -59.32
N PHE A 10 13.06 -30.66 -60.34
CA PHE A 10 12.21 -29.47 -60.20
C PHE A 10 10.94 -29.77 -59.38
N ILE A 11 10.30 -30.92 -59.62
CA ILE A 11 9.14 -31.37 -58.84
C ILE A 11 9.54 -31.65 -57.39
N PHE A 12 10.70 -32.26 -57.14
CA PHE A 12 11.20 -32.48 -55.78
C PHE A 12 11.46 -31.15 -55.05
N PHE A 13 12.04 -30.16 -55.73
CA PHE A 13 12.27 -28.82 -55.18
C PHE A 13 10.95 -28.10 -54.88
N LEU A 14 9.92 -28.26 -55.74
CA LEU A 14 8.61 -27.65 -55.55
C LEU A 14 7.85 -28.25 -54.35
N VAL A 15 8.03 -29.55 -54.07
CA VAL A 15 7.41 -30.22 -52.91
C VAL A 15 8.05 -29.78 -51.59
N VAL A 16 9.36 -29.49 -51.58
CA VAL A 16 10.05 -28.98 -50.38
C VAL A 16 9.58 -27.56 -50.02
N LEU A 17 9.22 -26.73 -51.02
CA LEU A 17 8.69 -25.38 -50.78
C LEU A 17 7.27 -25.36 -50.19
N LEU A 18 6.51 -26.46 -50.30
CA LEU A 18 5.14 -26.57 -49.76
C LEU A 18 5.10 -27.18 -48.35
N SER A 19 6.23 -27.61 -47.79
CA SER A 19 6.31 -28.23 -46.44
C SER A 19 6.53 -27.20 -45.32
N CYS A 20 6.53 -25.90 -45.62
CA CYS A 20 6.59 -24.87 -44.58
C CYS A 20 5.20 -24.71 -43.95
N SER A 21 4.84 -25.60 -43.03
CA SER A 21 3.72 -25.35 -42.13
C SER A 21 4.09 -24.14 -41.27
N GLN A 22 3.33 -23.06 -41.39
CA GLN A 22 3.33 -22.01 -40.37
C GLN A 22 2.85 -22.65 -39.07
N ASN A 23 3.79 -23.16 -38.29
CA ASN A 23 3.53 -23.43 -36.90
C ASN A 23 3.36 -22.05 -36.27
N ASP A 24 2.11 -21.64 -36.09
CA ASP A 24 1.77 -20.52 -35.23
C ASP A 24 2.31 -20.84 -33.84
N PHE A 25 3.54 -20.41 -33.59
CA PHE A 25 4.13 -20.43 -32.27
C PHE A 25 3.41 -19.35 -31.47
N GLN A 26 2.20 -19.66 -31.00
CA GLN A 26 1.56 -18.87 -29.98
C GLN A 26 2.44 -19.00 -28.74
N GLY A 27 3.18 -17.94 -28.44
CA GLY A 27 3.90 -17.84 -27.17
C GLY A 27 2.93 -18.05 -26.00
N PRO A 28 3.44 -18.38 -24.80
CA PRO A 28 2.60 -18.59 -23.63
C PRO A 28 1.63 -17.41 -23.43
N ASN A 29 0.33 -17.72 -23.40
CA ASN A 29 -0.72 -16.72 -23.19
C ASN A 29 -0.78 -16.34 -21.70
N PHE A 30 -0.08 -15.28 -21.33
CA PHE A 30 -0.09 -14.75 -19.97
C PHE A 30 -1.29 -13.83 -19.67
N SER A 31 -2.14 -13.58 -20.66
CA SER A 31 -3.24 -12.62 -20.53
C SER A 31 -4.51 -13.19 -19.91
N ASP A 32 -4.59 -14.50 -19.73
CA ASP A 32 -5.65 -15.09 -18.93
C ASP A 32 -5.31 -14.95 -17.43
N GLY A 33 -5.89 -13.95 -16.79
CA GLY A 33 -5.81 -13.72 -15.34
C GLY A 33 -6.31 -14.90 -14.49
N SER A 34 -7.20 -15.75 -15.02
CA SER A 34 -7.72 -16.90 -14.27
C SER A 34 -6.64 -17.94 -13.95
N GLN A 35 -5.59 -18.02 -14.77
CA GLN A 35 -4.45 -18.90 -14.50
C GLN A 35 -3.66 -18.50 -13.24
N TYR A 36 -3.83 -17.28 -12.72
CA TYR A 36 -3.15 -16.80 -11.51
C TYR A 36 -4.03 -16.88 -10.26
N TYR A 37 -5.26 -17.42 -10.36
CA TYR A 37 -6.16 -17.56 -9.23
C TYR A 37 -6.98 -18.86 -9.36
N PRO A 38 -6.44 -20.00 -8.92
CA PRO A 38 -7.17 -21.25 -8.91
C PRO A 38 -8.47 -21.13 -8.09
N ILE A 39 -9.60 -21.49 -8.71
CA ILE A 39 -10.90 -21.57 -8.05
C ILE A 39 -11.41 -23.00 -8.21
N GLU A 40 -10.95 -23.89 -7.34
CA GLU A 40 -11.30 -25.31 -7.34
C GLU A 40 -11.65 -25.75 -5.92
N GLU A 41 -12.69 -26.56 -5.78
CA GLU A 41 -13.06 -27.15 -4.48
C GLU A 41 -11.88 -27.95 -3.89
N GLY A 42 -11.63 -27.76 -2.59
CA GLY A 42 -10.53 -28.40 -1.89
C GLY A 42 -9.19 -27.69 -2.07
N TRP A 43 -9.06 -26.73 -2.99
CA TRP A 43 -7.86 -25.92 -3.11
C TRP A 43 -7.59 -25.19 -1.80
N TYR A 44 -6.35 -25.23 -1.32
CA TYR A 44 -5.91 -24.49 -0.15
C TYR A 44 -4.54 -23.87 -0.35
N ILE A 45 -4.30 -22.79 0.38
CA ILE A 45 -3.02 -22.09 0.43
C ILE A 45 -2.81 -21.54 1.84
N THR A 46 -1.59 -21.71 2.34
CA THR A 46 -1.18 -21.30 3.68
C THR A 46 -0.05 -20.30 3.56
N TYR A 47 -0.14 -19.25 4.37
CA TYR A 47 0.80 -18.16 4.45
C TYR A 47 1.39 -18.04 5.85
N GLU A 48 2.63 -17.59 5.92
CA GLU A 48 3.22 -16.94 7.09
C GLU A 48 3.02 -15.44 6.95
N ILE A 49 2.54 -14.80 8.01
CA ILE A 49 2.27 -13.35 8.07
C ILE A 49 3.13 -12.74 9.16
N ASP A 50 4.09 -11.93 8.75
CA ASP A 50 4.96 -11.17 9.65
C ASP A 50 4.45 -9.73 9.72
N SER A 51 4.24 -9.22 10.92
CA SER A 51 3.79 -7.85 11.19
C SER A 51 4.81 -7.13 12.07
N ILE A 52 5.31 -6.00 11.58
CA ILE A 52 6.32 -5.17 12.24
C ILE A 52 5.72 -3.79 12.49
N LEU A 53 5.83 -3.31 13.73
CA LEU A 53 5.51 -1.93 14.11
C LEU A 53 6.81 -1.16 14.32
N ILE A 54 6.93 -0.03 13.63
CA ILE A 54 8.11 0.84 13.63
C ILE A 54 7.81 2.08 14.47
N ASP A 55 8.74 2.42 15.36
CA ASP A 55 8.87 3.66 16.11
C ASP A 55 10.37 3.89 16.40
N GLN A 56 11.01 4.72 15.58
CA GLN A 56 12.47 4.94 15.61
C GLN A 56 12.97 5.68 16.85
N ASP A 57 12.10 6.39 17.57
CA ASP A 57 12.48 7.13 18.78
C ASP A 57 12.05 6.42 20.08
N SER A 58 11.46 5.23 19.97
CA SER A 58 11.16 4.41 21.14
C SER A 58 12.44 4.03 21.89
N SER A 59 12.41 4.18 23.21
CA SER A 59 13.56 3.87 24.08
C SER A 59 13.93 2.40 24.15
N ASP A 60 13.16 1.53 23.50
CA ASP A 60 13.20 0.10 23.74
C ASP A 60 14.22 -0.61 22.84
N ARG A 61 14.48 -0.10 21.62
CA ARG A 61 15.38 -0.75 20.64
C ARG A 61 16.03 0.23 19.65
N ASP A 62 17.32 0.02 19.37
CA ASP A 62 18.14 0.82 18.43
C ASP A 62 17.70 0.70 16.95
N ASP A 63 16.95 -0.35 16.60
CA ASP A 63 16.44 -0.59 15.23
C ASP A 63 15.06 0.03 14.98
N GLY A 64 14.44 0.63 16.01
CA GLY A 64 13.11 1.22 15.94
C GLY A 64 11.96 0.20 15.85
N ILE A 65 12.20 -1.10 16.00
CA ILE A 65 11.13 -2.11 15.92
C ILE A 65 10.53 -2.34 17.30
N ILE A 66 9.36 -1.76 17.59
CA ILE A 66 8.72 -1.89 18.91
C ILE A 66 7.86 -3.14 19.07
N TYR A 67 7.38 -3.71 17.97
CA TYR A 67 6.59 -4.92 17.99
C TYR A 67 6.82 -5.74 16.73
N GLU A 68 6.94 -7.05 16.92
CA GLU A 68 7.06 -8.03 15.86
C GLU A 68 6.18 -9.23 16.21
N ASN A 69 5.39 -9.68 15.26
CA ASN A 69 4.50 -10.82 15.44
C ASN A 69 4.37 -11.59 14.14
N SER A 70 4.52 -12.91 14.23
CA SER A 70 4.32 -13.84 13.13
C SER A 70 3.14 -14.76 13.43
N ILE A 71 2.29 -14.98 12.44
CA ILE A 71 1.16 -15.93 12.51
C ILE A 71 1.06 -16.71 11.20
N GLN A 72 0.29 -17.80 11.21
CA GLN A 72 -0.06 -18.50 9.97
C GLN A 72 -1.53 -18.31 9.62
N LEU A 73 -1.80 -18.11 8.33
CA LEU A 73 -3.13 -17.98 7.75
C LEU A 73 -3.32 -19.02 6.66
N MET A 74 -4.39 -19.81 6.71
CA MET A 74 -4.78 -20.73 5.66
C MET A 74 -6.07 -20.25 5.01
N GLU A 75 -6.12 -20.29 3.68
CA GLU A 75 -7.34 -20.08 2.90
C GLU A 75 -7.70 -21.39 2.20
N ARG A 76 -8.97 -21.81 2.29
CA ARG A 76 -9.48 -23.04 1.68
C ARG A 76 -10.76 -22.75 0.89
N ILE A 77 -10.78 -23.19 -0.35
CA ILE A 77 -11.95 -23.18 -1.22
C ILE A 77 -12.80 -24.41 -0.90
N ASP A 78 -14.05 -24.17 -0.54
CA ASP A 78 -15.06 -25.18 -0.24
C ASP A 78 -16.00 -25.35 -1.43
N LYS A 79 -17.03 -26.19 -1.27
CA LYS A 79 -18.00 -26.53 -2.32
C LYS A 79 -18.59 -25.31 -3.03
N PRO A 80 -18.77 -25.39 -4.36
CA PRO A 80 -19.48 -24.36 -5.10
C PRO A 80 -20.95 -24.29 -4.67
N TYR A 81 -21.53 -23.10 -4.76
CA TYR A 81 -22.95 -22.85 -4.55
C TYR A 81 -23.47 -21.84 -5.58
N GLU A 82 -24.74 -21.94 -5.93
CA GLU A 82 -25.43 -21.01 -6.83
C GLU A 82 -26.00 -19.83 -6.04
N ASP A 83 -25.86 -18.61 -6.55
CA ASP A 83 -26.38 -17.38 -5.91
C ASP A 83 -27.86 -17.09 -6.18
N GLY A 84 -28.55 -18.00 -6.87
CA GLY A 84 -29.96 -17.83 -7.28
C GLY A 84 -30.14 -16.96 -8.53
N PHE A 85 -29.07 -16.36 -9.07
CA PHE A 85 -29.04 -15.66 -10.35
C PHE A 85 -28.35 -16.48 -11.46
N GLY A 86 -27.96 -17.72 -11.15
CA GLY A 86 -27.31 -18.64 -12.07
C GLY A 86 -25.79 -18.45 -12.14
N HIS A 87 -25.20 -17.82 -11.13
CA HIS A 87 -23.75 -17.72 -11.01
C HIS A 87 -23.23 -18.67 -9.92
N THR A 88 -22.19 -19.41 -10.28
CA THR A 88 -21.45 -20.26 -9.35
C THR A 88 -20.49 -19.41 -8.51
N ASN A 89 -20.59 -19.56 -7.21
CA ASN A 89 -19.69 -18.96 -6.22
C ASN A 89 -19.03 -20.07 -5.41
N HIS A 90 -17.84 -19.79 -4.90
CA HIS A 90 -17.13 -20.72 -4.04
C HIS A 90 -16.92 -20.08 -2.68
N ARG A 91 -17.20 -20.84 -1.62
CA ARG A 91 -16.96 -20.39 -0.25
C ARG A 91 -15.46 -20.46 0.03
N LEU A 92 -14.90 -19.36 0.52
CA LEU A 92 -13.49 -19.24 0.89
C LEU A 92 -13.37 -19.14 2.41
N GLN A 93 -12.95 -20.22 3.05
CA GLN A 93 -12.77 -20.26 4.50
C GLN A 93 -11.34 -19.87 4.86
N ARG A 94 -11.20 -18.93 5.79
CA ARG A 94 -9.91 -18.46 6.28
C ARG A 94 -9.74 -18.94 7.72
N TYR A 95 -8.59 -19.52 8.01
CA TYR A 95 -8.21 -20.02 9.32
C TYR A 95 -6.89 -19.37 9.73
N LYS A 96 -6.70 -19.14 11.02
CA LYS A 96 -5.46 -18.63 11.57
C LYS A 96 -4.97 -19.45 12.75
N ARG A 97 -3.67 -19.40 12.99
CA ARG A 97 -3.01 -19.94 14.19
C ARG A 97 -1.75 -19.13 14.50
N SER A 98 -1.33 -19.09 15.77
CA SER A 98 -0.14 -18.32 16.16
C SER A 98 1.16 -18.96 15.67
N ASP A 99 1.20 -20.29 15.58
CA ASP A 99 2.37 -21.04 15.14
C ASP A 99 1.96 -22.45 14.66
N GLU A 100 2.94 -23.20 14.14
CA GLU A 100 2.72 -24.53 13.55
C GLU A 100 2.18 -25.59 14.52
N ASN A 101 2.34 -25.40 15.84
CA ASN A 101 1.92 -26.33 16.87
C ASN A 101 0.50 -26.05 17.39
N GLN A 102 -0.09 -24.91 17.04
CA GLN A 102 -1.47 -24.59 17.41
C GLN A 102 -2.48 -25.14 16.41
N GLU A 103 -3.69 -25.38 16.91
CA GLU A 103 -4.83 -25.73 16.09
C GLU A 103 -5.29 -24.55 15.22
N TRP A 104 -5.79 -24.87 14.02
CA TRP A 104 -6.42 -23.89 13.13
C TRP A 104 -7.73 -23.38 13.72
N VAL A 105 -7.87 -22.07 13.86
CA VAL A 105 -9.11 -21.41 14.27
C VAL A 105 -9.73 -20.69 13.09
N LEU A 106 -11.03 -20.90 12.85
CA LEU A 106 -11.75 -20.18 11.80
C LEU A 106 -11.71 -18.68 12.09
N ASP A 107 -11.16 -17.92 11.15
CA ASP A 107 -11.04 -16.46 11.21
C ASP A 107 -12.22 -15.79 10.51
N SER A 108 -12.43 -16.14 9.25
CA SER A 108 -13.45 -15.50 8.42
C SER A 108 -13.93 -16.43 7.30
N VAL A 109 -15.11 -16.12 6.78
CA VAL A 109 -15.70 -16.85 5.65
C VAL A 109 -16.05 -15.83 4.59
N TRP A 110 -15.37 -15.93 3.46
CA TRP A 110 -15.54 -15.08 2.28
C TRP A 110 -16.11 -15.91 1.13
N ALA A 111 -16.28 -15.28 -0.03
CA ALA A 111 -16.61 -15.99 -1.25
C ALA A 111 -15.72 -15.52 -2.40
N VAL A 112 -15.55 -16.37 -3.41
CA VAL A 112 -14.87 -16.03 -4.66
C VAL A 112 -15.69 -16.52 -5.84
N THR A 113 -15.73 -15.73 -6.91
CA THR A 113 -16.39 -16.10 -8.17
C THR A 113 -15.63 -15.57 -9.36
N TYR A 114 -15.74 -16.27 -10.48
CA TYR A 114 -15.32 -15.78 -11.77
C TYR A 114 -16.57 -15.35 -12.55
N ARG A 115 -16.68 -14.05 -12.83
CA ARG A 115 -17.87 -13.47 -13.47
C ARG A 115 -17.49 -12.27 -14.33
N ASP A 116 -18.09 -12.18 -15.51
CA ASP A 116 -17.93 -11.03 -16.42
C ASP A 116 -16.45 -10.70 -16.71
N ASN A 117 -15.63 -11.75 -16.86
CA ASN A 117 -14.17 -11.68 -17.02
C ASN A 117 -13.41 -11.11 -15.81
N ASN A 118 -14.00 -11.17 -14.61
CA ASN A 118 -13.38 -10.70 -13.37
C ASN A 118 -13.32 -11.84 -12.36
N ILE A 119 -12.21 -11.90 -11.62
CA ILE A 119 -12.12 -12.67 -10.38
C ILE A 119 -12.54 -11.75 -9.25
N ILE A 120 -13.69 -12.04 -8.66
CA ILE A 120 -14.32 -11.21 -7.63
C ILE A 120 -14.24 -11.96 -6.31
N ARG A 121 -13.71 -11.29 -5.28
CA ARG A 121 -13.64 -11.81 -3.91
C ARG A 121 -14.54 -10.97 -3.01
N TYR A 122 -15.41 -11.62 -2.26
CA TYR A 122 -16.32 -11.00 -1.29
C TYR A 122 -15.68 -11.01 0.09
N GLU A 123 -14.88 -9.99 0.39
CA GLU A 123 -14.21 -9.84 1.66
C GLU A 123 -15.15 -9.19 2.67
N ASN A 124 -15.54 -9.93 3.71
CA ASN A 124 -16.53 -9.49 4.69
C ASN A 124 -17.84 -8.98 4.04
N GLY A 125 -18.24 -9.58 2.93
CA GLY A 125 -19.43 -9.20 2.17
C GLY A 125 -19.24 -8.06 1.16
N ILE A 126 -18.06 -7.45 1.08
CA ILE A 126 -17.74 -6.40 0.11
C ILE A 126 -17.05 -7.03 -1.12
N PRO A 127 -17.60 -6.88 -2.33
CA PRO A 127 -16.98 -7.42 -3.54
C PRO A 127 -15.81 -6.55 -3.99
N TYR A 128 -14.67 -7.19 -4.22
CA TYR A 128 -13.46 -6.60 -4.79
C TYR A 128 -13.01 -7.38 -6.02
N ILE A 129 -12.74 -6.67 -7.13
CA ILE A 129 -12.15 -7.29 -8.32
C ILE A 129 -10.65 -7.47 -8.08
N LYS A 130 -10.22 -8.73 -7.86
CA LYS A 130 -8.83 -9.08 -7.57
C LYS A 130 -7.99 -9.23 -8.83
N LEU A 131 -8.54 -9.79 -9.89
CA LEU A 131 -7.90 -9.91 -11.20
C LEU A 131 -8.95 -9.78 -12.32
N VAL A 132 -8.50 -9.43 -13.51
CA VAL A 132 -9.33 -9.18 -14.70
C VAL A 132 -8.83 -9.98 -15.90
N ASN A 133 -9.72 -10.25 -16.85
CA ASN A 133 -9.44 -10.95 -18.09
C ASN A 133 -9.82 -10.08 -19.31
N PRO A 134 -8.90 -9.78 -20.24
CA PRO A 134 -7.48 -10.11 -20.21
C PRO A 134 -6.67 -9.23 -19.24
N ILE A 135 -5.56 -9.75 -18.72
CA ILE A 135 -4.57 -9.03 -17.93
C ILE A 135 -3.29 -8.77 -18.72
N TYR A 136 -2.66 -7.60 -18.56
CA TYR A 136 -1.40 -7.26 -19.22
C TYR A 136 -0.65 -6.16 -18.47
N ASP A 137 0.64 -5.99 -18.77
CA ASP A 137 1.51 -4.99 -18.13
C ASP A 137 0.90 -3.58 -18.18
N ARG A 138 0.89 -2.90 -17.03
CA ARG A 138 0.37 -1.56 -16.78
C ARG A 138 -1.15 -1.40 -16.93
N LEU A 139 -1.90 -2.50 -17.06
CA LEU A 139 -3.37 -2.44 -17.00
C LEU A 139 -3.81 -1.91 -15.63
N GLN A 140 -4.76 -0.98 -15.63
CA GLN A 140 -5.43 -0.49 -14.44
C GLN A 140 -6.91 -0.86 -14.46
N TRP A 141 -7.48 -1.20 -13.30
CA TRP A 141 -8.91 -1.44 -13.17
C TRP A 141 -9.45 -0.94 -11.83
N ASP A 142 -10.73 -0.62 -11.82
CA ASP A 142 -11.46 -0.26 -10.62
C ASP A 142 -11.82 -1.53 -9.85
N GLN A 143 -11.06 -1.84 -8.80
CA GLN A 143 -11.34 -2.93 -7.88
C GLN A 143 -12.70 -2.79 -7.18
N ASN A 144 -13.20 -1.56 -7.10
CA ASN A 144 -14.44 -1.17 -6.45
C ASN A 144 -15.62 -1.07 -7.41
N ALA A 145 -15.49 -1.49 -8.67
CA ALA A 145 -16.55 -1.42 -9.68
C ALA A 145 -17.87 -2.11 -9.28
N PHE A 146 -17.85 -3.04 -8.31
CA PHE A 146 -19.04 -3.71 -7.77
C PHE A 146 -19.44 -3.25 -6.36
N ASN A 147 -18.84 -2.18 -5.83
CA ASN A 147 -19.17 -1.62 -4.52
C ASN A 147 -19.23 -0.07 -4.57
N ASN A 148 -19.48 0.56 -3.41
CA ASN A 148 -19.71 2.02 -3.33
C ASN A 148 -18.49 2.82 -2.87
N GLN A 149 -17.28 2.25 -2.88
CA GLN A 149 -16.05 2.91 -2.43
C GLN A 149 -15.39 3.77 -3.52
N GLY A 150 -15.73 3.53 -4.80
CA GLY A 150 -15.20 4.27 -5.95
C GLY A 150 -13.72 4.02 -6.22
N SER A 151 -13.23 4.52 -7.35
CA SER A 151 -11.82 4.40 -7.79
C SER A 151 -10.93 5.55 -7.30
N THR A 152 -11.45 6.47 -6.49
CA THR A 152 -10.71 7.62 -5.98
C THR A 152 -11.12 7.87 -4.53
N SER A 153 -10.15 8.05 -3.65
CA SER A 153 -10.41 8.37 -2.23
C SER A 153 -11.01 9.78 -2.07
N PRO A 154 -11.63 10.10 -0.93
CA PRO A 154 -12.07 11.46 -0.62
C PRO A 154 -10.95 12.51 -0.73
N SER A 155 -9.70 12.11 -0.47
CA SER A 155 -8.51 12.96 -0.56
C SER A 155 -7.92 13.04 -1.98
N GLY A 156 -8.58 12.45 -2.99
CA GLY A 156 -8.17 12.54 -4.39
C GLY A 156 -7.15 11.51 -4.86
N PHE A 157 -6.71 10.59 -3.99
CA PHE A 157 -5.80 9.50 -4.38
C PHE A 157 -6.50 8.47 -5.28
N ASP A 158 -5.81 8.03 -6.33
CA ASP A 158 -6.24 6.94 -7.19
C ASP A 158 -6.19 5.62 -6.41
N LEU A 159 -7.32 4.90 -6.37
CA LEU A 159 -7.44 3.64 -5.66
C LEU A 159 -7.34 2.44 -6.62
N ARG A 160 -7.25 2.66 -7.93
CA ARG A 160 -7.27 1.57 -8.93
C ARG A 160 -6.07 0.66 -8.77
N TYR A 161 -6.33 -0.64 -8.90
CA TYR A 161 -5.26 -1.64 -8.96
C TYR A 161 -4.50 -1.50 -10.27
N THR A 162 -3.18 -1.77 -10.22
CA THR A 162 -2.30 -1.72 -11.39
C THR A 162 -1.54 -3.03 -11.55
N ALA A 163 -1.65 -3.68 -12.71
CA ALA A 163 -0.84 -4.83 -13.09
C ALA A 163 0.59 -4.38 -13.44
N LYS A 164 1.47 -4.29 -12.45
CA LYS A 164 2.86 -3.85 -12.62
C LYS A 164 3.63 -4.72 -13.62
N SER A 165 3.51 -6.03 -13.52
CA SER A 165 4.11 -6.97 -14.48
C SER A 165 3.39 -8.31 -14.54
N ILE A 166 3.30 -8.90 -15.73
CA ILE A 166 2.59 -10.15 -16.03
C ILE A 166 3.50 -11.13 -16.78
N GLY A 167 3.49 -12.40 -16.36
CA GLY A 167 4.31 -13.45 -16.95
C GLY A 167 5.81 -13.24 -16.68
N ARG A 168 6.15 -12.73 -15.50
CA ARG A 168 7.55 -12.52 -15.07
C ARG A 168 7.91 -13.41 -13.89
N PHE A 169 9.20 -13.64 -13.73
CA PHE A 169 9.78 -14.33 -12.60
C PHE A 169 9.64 -13.50 -11.32
N PHE A 170 9.36 -14.16 -10.21
CA PHE A 170 9.41 -13.61 -8.86
C PHE A 170 9.99 -14.65 -7.91
N ALA A 171 10.75 -14.20 -6.93
CA ALA A 171 11.33 -15.05 -5.90
C ALA A 171 11.41 -14.30 -4.58
N PHE A 172 11.30 -15.04 -3.50
CA PHE A 172 11.56 -14.60 -2.14
C PHE A 172 12.12 -15.80 -1.36
N ASP A 173 13.01 -15.54 -0.42
CA ASP A 173 13.74 -16.59 0.32
C ASP A 173 14.33 -17.66 -0.62
N ASP A 174 13.92 -18.92 -0.49
CA ASP A 174 14.32 -20.04 -1.35
C ASP A 174 13.26 -20.43 -2.41
N LYS A 175 12.11 -19.75 -2.44
CA LYS A 175 10.99 -20.04 -3.34
C LYS A 175 11.07 -19.24 -4.63
N ASN A 176 10.77 -19.90 -5.75
CA ASN A 176 10.91 -19.34 -7.09
C ASN A 176 9.65 -19.59 -7.93
N PHE A 177 9.12 -18.54 -8.57
CA PHE A 177 7.90 -18.58 -9.38
C PHE A 177 8.20 -17.98 -10.76
N THR A 178 8.07 -18.77 -11.83
CA THR A 178 8.49 -18.33 -13.17
C THR A 178 7.48 -17.44 -13.88
N ASN A 179 6.19 -17.64 -13.61
CA ASN A 179 5.08 -16.91 -14.23
C ASN A 179 4.21 -16.30 -13.16
N THR A 180 4.33 -14.98 -12.98
CA THR A 180 3.57 -14.24 -11.98
C THR A 180 2.81 -13.06 -12.55
N ALA A 181 1.74 -12.67 -11.85
CA ALA A 181 1.06 -11.39 -11.99
C ALA A 181 1.35 -10.56 -10.74
N GLN A 182 2.11 -9.48 -10.90
CA GLN A 182 2.45 -8.54 -9.83
C GLN A 182 1.50 -7.35 -9.90
N ILE A 183 0.69 -7.18 -8.85
CA ILE A 183 -0.37 -6.18 -8.76
C ILE A 183 -0.01 -5.19 -7.65
N THR A 184 -0.07 -3.90 -7.95
CA THR A 184 -0.05 -2.84 -6.94
C THR A 184 -1.50 -2.53 -6.59
N GLU A 185 -1.89 -2.83 -5.35
CA GLU A 185 -3.24 -2.61 -4.82
C GLU A 185 -3.39 -1.23 -4.15
N ILE A 186 -2.31 -0.71 -3.55
CA ILE A 186 -2.26 0.62 -2.93
C ILE A 186 -0.91 1.25 -3.31
N ASP A 187 -0.93 2.52 -3.72
CA ASP A 187 0.26 3.33 -4.02
C ASP A 187 -0.05 4.80 -3.70
N ILE A 188 -0.02 5.12 -2.40
CA ILE A 188 -0.33 6.45 -1.88
C ILE A 188 0.94 7.00 -1.26
N GLU A 189 1.38 8.15 -1.73
CA GLU A 189 2.50 8.88 -1.17
C GLU A 189 2.09 10.31 -0.87
N ASN A 190 2.59 10.83 0.25
CA ASN A 190 2.50 12.22 0.60
C ASN A 190 3.92 12.79 0.69
N GLU A 191 4.28 13.67 -0.25
CA GLU A 191 5.63 14.22 -0.33
C GLU A 191 5.98 15.11 0.86
N VAL A 192 4.98 15.67 1.54
CA VAL A 192 5.13 16.58 2.68
C VAL A 192 5.53 15.80 3.92
N THR A 193 4.66 14.88 4.37
CA THR A 193 4.89 14.11 5.60
C THR A 193 5.86 12.96 5.35
N LYS A 194 6.29 12.78 4.08
CA LYS A 194 6.99 11.59 3.60
C LYS A 194 6.25 10.32 4.04
N SER A 195 4.92 10.38 4.08
CA SER A 195 4.11 9.20 4.33
C SER A 195 3.96 8.39 3.07
N GLU A 196 4.04 7.08 3.19
CA GLU A 196 3.71 6.14 2.13
C GLU A 196 2.79 5.07 2.68
N GLU A 197 1.71 4.80 1.95
CA GLU A 197 0.90 3.61 2.11
C GLU A 197 0.98 2.83 0.79
N LYS A 198 1.58 1.64 0.82
CA LYS A 198 1.81 0.80 -0.35
C LYS A 198 1.37 -0.62 -0.08
N LYS A 199 0.75 -1.23 -1.08
CA LYS A 199 0.41 -2.65 -1.05
C LYS A 199 0.73 -3.29 -2.39
N ASN A 200 1.67 -4.23 -2.40
CA ASN A 200 2.02 -5.01 -3.57
C ASN A 200 1.66 -6.48 -3.33
N VAL A 201 1.03 -7.11 -4.32
CA VAL A 201 0.57 -8.50 -4.25
C VAL A 201 1.10 -9.25 -5.48
N VAL A 202 1.62 -10.45 -5.28
CA VAL A 202 2.11 -11.30 -6.35
C VAL A 202 1.29 -12.57 -6.39
N TYR A 203 0.72 -12.85 -7.55
CA TYR A 203 0.04 -14.10 -7.86
C TYR A 203 0.91 -14.97 -8.76
N ALA A 204 1.11 -16.23 -8.41
CA ALA A 204 1.79 -17.20 -9.27
C ALA A 204 0.78 -18.05 -10.03
N LYS A 205 1.15 -18.38 -11.26
CA LYS A 205 0.36 -19.25 -12.12
C LYS A 205 0.11 -20.60 -11.44
N ASP A 206 -1.13 -21.08 -11.52
CA ASP A 206 -1.65 -22.33 -10.98
C ASP A 206 -1.55 -22.45 -9.44
N ILE A 207 -1.25 -21.34 -8.74
CA ILE A 207 -1.08 -21.33 -7.27
C ILE A 207 -2.00 -20.31 -6.59
N GLY A 208 -2.14 -19.10 -7.15
CA GLY A 208 -2.83 -18.00 -6.47
C GLY A 208 -1.85 -16.97 -5.92
N LYS A 209 -2.27 -16.20 -4.92
CA LYS A 209 -1.40 -15.24 -4.23
C LYS A 209 -0.25 -15.99 -3.57
N VAL A 210 1.00 -15.60 -3.84
CA VAL A 210 2.19 -16.22 -3.23
C VAL A 210 2.95 -15.26 -2.32
N TYR A 211 2.73 -13.97 -2.49
CA TYR A 211 3.38 -12.93 -1.71
C TYR A 211 2.51 -11.70 -1.64
N SER A 212 2.52 -10.99 -0.51
CA SER A 212 2.17 -9.58 -0.49
C SER A 212 2.98 -8.82 0.56
N GLU A 213 3.24 -7.55 0.26
CA GLU A 213 3.83 -6.60 1.19
C GLU A 213 2.88 -5.42 1.33
N TYR A 214 2.54 -5.08 2.57
CA TYR A 214 1.87 -3.84 2.94
C TYR A 214 2.84 -3.00 3.78
N ARG A 215 2.91 -1.71 3.48
CA ARG A 215 3.75 -0.74 4.18
C ARG A 215 2.96 0.53 4.35
N ASP A 216 2.77 0.95 5.61
CA ASP A 216 2.23 2.26 5.98
C ASP A 216 3.24 2.92 6.92
N VAL A 217 4.03 3.86 6.39
CA VAL A 217 5.11 4.52 7.14
C VAL A 217 4.97 6.02 6.97
N LYS A 218 5.17 6.78 8.04
CA LYS A 218 5.11 8.24 8.02
C LYS A 218 6.09 8.87 8.99
N ARG A 219 6.46 10.12 8.71
CA ARG A 219 7.18 10.95 9.67
C ARG A 219 6.19 11.68 10.57
N LYS A 220 6.47 11.62 11.86
CA LYS A 220 5.79 12.36 12.91
C LYS A 220 6.63 13.59 13.28
N TYR A 221 6.03 14.76 13.07
CA TYR A 221 6.58 16.07 13.42
C TYR A 221 5.86 16.62 14.66
N TYR A 222 6.34 17.74 15.20
CA TYR A 222 5.58 18.53 16.16
C TYR A 222 4.47 19.29 15.41
N GLU A 223 3.22 19.09 15.81
CA GLU A 223 2.06 19.74 15.18
C GLU A 223 1.68 21.00 15.96
N LEU A 224 1.57 22.12 15.26
CA LEU A 224 1.10 23.40 15.77
C LEU A 224 -0.21 23.77 15.08
N ARG A 225 -1.29 23.95 15.85
CA ARG A 225 -2.60 24.29 15.28
C ARG A 225 -3.03 25.71 15.64
N SER A 226 -3.70 26.42 14.73
CA SER A 226 -4.17 27.78 14.99
C SER A 226 -5.38 27.86 15.93
N ASP A 227 -6.02 26.74 16.26
CA ASP A 227 -7.14 26.65 17.20
C ASP A 227 -6.72 26.27 18.63
N ASP A 228 -5.44 25.95 18.85
CA ASP A 228 -4.89 25.68 20.17
C ASP A 228 -4.50 26.98 20.89
N ALA A 229 -5.09 27.28 22.05
CA ALA A 229 -4.79 28.51 22.78
C ALA A 229 -3.38 28.52 23.41
N GLU A 230 -2.88 27.35 23.82
CA GLU A 230 -1.59 27.15 24.49
C GLU A 230 -0.93 25.87 23.96
N LEU A 231 0.41 25.82 23.99
CA LEU A 231 1.20 24.74 23.39
C LEU A 231 1.81 23.77 24.40
N LEU A 232 1.15 23.58 25.55
CA LEU A 232 1.67 22.85 26.71
C LEU A 232 2.58 21.67 26.37
N GLY A 233 3.85 21.77 26.74
CA GLY A 233 4.85 20.75 26.45
C GLY A 233 5.55 20.96 25.11
N ASN A 234 5.55 22.19 24.59
CA ASN A 234 6.25 22.55 23.36
C ASN A 234 7.73 22.14 23.46
N PRO A 235 8.23 21.26 22.56
CA PRO A 235 9.59 20.74 22.63
C PRO A 235 10.66 21.84 22.46
N TYR A 236 10.29 22.99 21.88
CA TYR A 236 11.16 24.17 21.79
C TYR A 236 11.25 24.99 23.07
N CYS A 237 10.37 24.74 24.06
CA CYS A 237 10.31 25.47 25.32
C CYS A 237 10.99 24.75 26.49
N GLN A 238 11.69 23.64 26.22
CA GLN A 238 12.56 23.00 27.21
C GLN A 238 13.71 23.95 27.61
N ALA A 239 14.24 23.78 28.83
CA ALA A 239 15.18 24.73 29.46
C ALA A 239 16.45 25.00 28.63
N GLU A 240 16.86 24.05 27.79
CA GLU A 240 17.99 24.18 26.87
C GLU A 240 17.67 24.92 25.57
N ASN A 241 16.41 25.07 25.19
CA ASN A 241 15.96 25.67 23.92
C ASN A 241 15.31 27.05 24.11
N ILE A 242 14.78 27.33 25.31
CA ILE A 242 14.12 28.60 25.63
C ILE A 242 15.06 29.80 25.39
N ASN A 243 14.54 30.86 24.78
CA ASN A 243 15.27 32.09 24.44
C ASN A 243 16.50 31.89 23.54
N LYS A 244 16.59 30.78 22.80
CA LYS A 244 17.57 30.61 21.72
C LYS A 244 16.91 30.83 20.37
N GLU A 245 17.42 31.75 19.57
CA GLU A 245 16.94 31.98 18.19
C GLU A 245 17.20 30.79 17.27
N VAL A 246 18.29 30.05 17.53
CA VAL A 246 18.69 28.87 16.76
C VAL A 246 19.07 27.75 17.74
N ILE A 247 18.50 26.57 17.52
CA ILE A 247 18.83 25.34 18.25
C ILE A 247 19.54 24.35 17.33
N THR A 248 20.04 23.26 17.90
CA THR A 248 20.77 22.21 17.16
C THR A 248 20.10 20.87 17.45
N LEU A 249 19.63 20.20 16.41
CA LEU A 249 19.04 18.86 16.50
C LEU A 249 20.11 17.82 16.85
N GLY A 250 19.68 16.62 17.24
CA GLY A 250 20.60 15.52 17.56
C GLY A 250 21.56 15.17 16.42
N ASN A 251 21.10 15.27 15.18
CA ASN A 251 21.91 15.06 13.98
C ASN A 251 22.88 16.22 13.63
N GLY A 252 22.91 17.28 14.44
CA GLY A 252 23.78 18.45 14.26
C GLY A 252 23.22 19.53 13.33
N GLN A 253 22.05 19.33 12.72
CA GLN A 253 21.38 20.36 11.93
C GLN A 253 20.99 21.53 12.83
N ARG A 254 21.25 22.75 12.35
CA ARG A 254 20.80 23.98 13.01
C ARG A 254 19.41 24.35 12.49
N VAL A 255 18.48 24.61 13.41
CA VAL A 255 17.10 25.00 13.09
C VAL A 255 16.72 26.24 13.86
N ARG A 256 15.94 27.13 13.24
CA ARG A 256 15.35 28.28 13.93
C ARG A 256 14.42 27.77 15.04
N ASN A 257 14.40 28.45 16.19
CA ASN A 257 13.32 28.28 17.15
C ASN A 257 12.18 29.24 16.77
N PRO A 258 11.04 28.74 16.26
CA PRO A 258 9.94 29.59 15.80
C PRO A 258 9.21 30.30 16.96
N PHE A 259 9.52 29.93 18.21
CA PHE A 259 8.98 30.50 19.44
C PHE A 259 9.99 31.43 20.14
N PHE A 260 11.12 31.75 19.51
CA PHE A 260 12.10 32.68 20.07
C PHE A 260 11.49 34.07 20.27
N GLY A 261 11.57 34.59 21.50
CA GLY A 261 11.02 35.89 21.86
C GLY A 261 9.54 35.88 22.25
N ASN A 262 8.86 34.74 22.16
CA ASN A 262 7.51 34.58 22.71
C ASN A 262 7.56 34.50 24.24
N ASP A 263 6.69 35.27 24.90
CA ASP A 263 6.55 35.27 26.36
C ASP A 263 5.07 35.07 26.76
N PRO A 264 4.69 33.93 27.38
CA PRO A 264 5.54 32.75 27.62
C PRO A 264 5.90 32.03 26.31
N CYS A 265 6.99 31.24 26.32
CA CYS A 265 7.40 30.44 25.16
C CYS A 265 6.29 29.49 24.66
N GLU A 266 5.46 29.00 25.58
CA GLU A 266 4.31 28.13 25.33
C GLU A 266 3.09 28.86 24.73
N ALA A 267 3.18 30.18 24.53
CA ALA A 267 2.15 30.94 23.83
C ALA A 267 2.15 30.55 22.34
N ASN A 268 0.98 30.25 21.82
CA ASN A 268 0.82 29.93 20.42
C ASN A 268 0.87 31.22 19.55
N PRO A 269 1.90 31.41 18.72
CA PRO A 269 2.05 32.62 17.91
C PRO A 269 1.03 32.72 16.75
N ILE A 270 0.36 31.62 16.41
CA ILE A 270 -0.64 31.56 15.34
C ILE A 270 -2.06 31.34 15.88
N TYR A 271 -2.29 31.50 17.18
CA TYR A 271 -3.62 31.30 17.75
C TYR A 271 -4.62 32.30 17.19
N TYR A 272 -5.68 31.79 16.55
CA TYR A 272 -6.60 32.57 15.74
C TYR A 272 -7.32 33.68 16.52
N GLU A 273 -7.62 33.45 17.80
CA GLU A 273 -8.34 34.42 18.62
C GLU A 273 -7.47 35.60 19.05
N THR A 274 -6.15 35.42 19.15
CA THR A 274 -5.23 36.44 19.69
C THR A 274 -4.25 37.01 18.68
N ILE A 275 -4.11 36.41 17.50
CA ILE A 275 -3.25 36.94 16.44
C ILE A 275 -3.76 38.32 15.98
N GLU A 276 -2.83 39.22 15.64
CA GLU A 276 -3.13 40.56 15.14
C GLU A 276 -4.00 40.49 13.87
N GLY A 277 -4.93 41.43 13.72
CA GLY A 277 -5.87 41.52 12.60
C GLY A 277 -7.30 41.72 13.06
N ASP A 278 -7.99 42.68 12.45
CA ASP A 278 -9.39 43.01 12.74
C ASP A 278 -10.37 42.16 11.91
N THR A 279 -9.90 41.59 10.80
CA THR A 279 -10.69 40.70 9.92
C THR A 279 -10.10 39.30 9.81
N ASP A 280 -10.91 38.32 9.40
CA ASP A 280 -10.46 36.94 9.16
C ASP A 280 -9.35 36.89 8.11
N GLU A 281 -9.41 37.72 7.07
CA GLU A 281 -8.38 37.80 6.03
C GLU A 281 -7.06 38.34 6.58
N GLU A 282 -7.09 39.35 7.46
CA GLU A 282 -5.88 39.90 8.08
C GLU A 282 -5.23 38.88 9.01
N LYS A 283 -6.04 38.18 9.82
CA LYS A 283 -5.57 37.10 10.70
C LYS A 283 -4.94 35.96 9.90
N GLN A 284 -5.60 35.51 8.83
CA GLN A 284 -5.07 34.47 7.94
C GLN A 284 -3.75 34.91 7.29
N ALA A 285 -3.66 36.15 6.81
CA ALA A 285 -2.43 36.69 6.23
C ALA A 285 -1.28 36.74 7.24
N ASN A 286 -1.57 37.06 8.50
CA ASN A 286 -0.57 37.07 9.57
C ASN A 286 -0.10 35.67 9.95
N ILE A 287 -0.99 34.67 9.98
CA ILE A 287 -0.62 33.26 10.15
C ILE A 287 0.30 32.81 9.00
N GLU A 288 -0.10 33.06 7.75
CA GLU A 288 0.67 32.66 6.56
C GLU A 288 2.03 33.38 6.49
N ALA A 289 2.11 34.64 6.92
CA ALA A 289 3.37 35.36 7.03
C ALA A 289 4.29 34.76 8.09
N TRP A 290 3.74 34.37 9.25
CA TRP A 290 4.49 33.67 10.29
C TRP A 290 5.03 32.34 9.77
N ILE A 291 4.19 31.53 9.10
CA ILE A 291 4.58 30.26 8.49
C ILE A 291 5.71 30.46 7.48
N ALA A 292 5.52 31.36 6.50
CA ALA A 292 6.50 31.61 5.44
C ALA A 292 7.87 32.04 5.99
N SER A 293 7.89 32.78 7.11
CA SER A 293 9.13 33.20 7.77
C SER A 293 9.91 32.06 8.43
N ASN A 294 9.23 30.95 8.77
CA ASN A 294 9.80 29.77 9.41
C ASN A 294 10.00 28.58 8.45
N GLU A 295 9.37 28.62 7.27
CA GLU A 295 9.60 27.69 6.15
C GLU A 295 10.78 28.09 5.27
N SER A 296 11.09 29.39 5.21
CA SER A 296 12.13 29.93 4.33
C SER A 296 13.35 30.45 5.11
N GLY A 297 14.52 30.42 4.47
CA GLY A 297 15.77 30.97 5.02
C GLY A 297 16.85 29.93 5.35
N SER A 298 17.84 30.32 6.15
CA SER A 298 19.07 29.52 6.36
C SER A 298 18.92 28.34 7.32
N ASN A 299 17.83 28.27 8.10
CA ASN A 299 17.58 27.21 9.09
C ASN A 299 16.06 27.00 9.27
N PRO A 300 15.33 26.51 8.25
CA PRO A 300 13.88 26.33 8.36
C PRO A 300 13.53 25.33 9.46
N SER A 301 12.43 25.57 10.15
CA SER A 301 11.89 24.69 11.20
C SER A 301 10.50 24.16 10.85
N VAL A 302 9.72 24.93 10.08
CA VAL A 302 8.45 24.45 9.49
C VAL A 302 8.76 23.64 8.25
N ILE A 303 8.14 22.47 8.15
CA ILE A 303 8.31 21.50 7.06
C ILE A 303 7.21 21.65 6.03
N ASP A 304 5.98 21.84 6.50
CA ASP A 304 4.80 22.12 5.69
C ASP A 304 3.63 22.54 6.57
N TRP A 305 2.50 22.85 5.96
CA TRP A 305 1.24 23.09 6.63
C TRP A 305 0.05 22.79 5.73
N GLU A 306 -1.08 22.49 6.37
CA GLU A 306 -2.36 22.30 5.71
C GLU A 306 -3.45 23.12 6.40
N THR A 307 -4.62 23.20 5.78
CA THR A 307 -5.78 23.81 6.41
C THR A 307 -6.92 22.82 6.54
N GLN A 308 -7.55 22.85 7.70
CA GLN A 308 -8.74 22.06 8.04
C GLN A 308 -9.91 23.01 8.31
N THR A 309 -11.13 22.49 8.20
CA THR A 309 -12.32 23.21 8.67
C THR A 309 -12.46 22.98 10.17
N SER A 310 -12.67 24.04 10.94
CA SER A 310 -12.99 23.95 12.36
C SER A 310 -14.21 23.04 12.62
N GLN A 311 -14.28 22.46 13.82
CA GLN A 311 -15.38 21.56 14.19
C GLN A 311 -16.77 22.22 14.15
N THR A 312 -16.83 23.55 14.28
CA THR A 312 -18.07 24.34 14.16
C THR A 312 -18.39 24.73 12.71
N GLY A 313 -17.45 24.57 11.77
CA GLY A 313 -17.64 24.86 10.34
C GLY A 313 -17.36 26.30 9.92
N ASP A 314 -17.03 27.18 10.88
CA ASP A 314 -17.07 28.63 10.67
C ASP A 314 -15.70 29.24 10.35
N THR A 315 -14.60 28.63 10.83
CA THR A 315 -13.23 29.14 10.66
C THR A 315 -12.28 28.11 10.04
N LYS A 316 -11.26 28.63 9.33
CA LYS A 316 -10.15 27.87 8.75
C LYS A 316 -9.09 27.64 9.81
N VAL A 317 -8.75 26.38 10.09
CA VAL A 317 -7.71 25.99 11.04
C VAL A 317 -6.44 25.67 10.27
N TYR A 318 -5.33 26.31 10.63
CA TYR A 318 -4.01 25.99 10.09
C TYR A 318 -3.37 24.91 10.96
N VAL A 319 -2.86 23.87 10.32
CA VAL A 319 -2.12 22.79 10.95
C VAL A 319 -0.72 22.81 10.38
N VAL A 320 0.26 23.15 11.20
CA VAL A 320 1.65 23.40 10.80
C VAL A 320 2.54 22.30 11.35
N PHE A 321 3.32 21.67 10.48
CA PHE A 321 4.26 20.61 10.83
C PHE A 321 5.65 21.18 11.03
N ILE A 322 6.18 21.04 12.24
CA ILE A 322 7.45 21.65 12.67
C ILE A 322 8.40 20.52 13.08
N LEU A 323 9.69 20.66 12.75
CA LEU A 323 10.72 19.77 13.28
C LEU A 323 10.63 19.70 14.80
N ASP A 324 10.64 18.51 15.38
CA ASP A 324 10.61 18.32 16.83
C ASP A 324 12.04 18.09 17.34
N PRO A 325 12.62 19.03 18.10
CA PRO A 325 13.99 18.93 18.56
C PRO A 325 14.25 17.80 19.56
N THR A 326 13.21 17.14 20.08
CA THR A 326 13.38 15.95 20.91
C THR A 326 13.82 14.74 20.09
N TYR A 327 13.50 14.71 18.79
CA TYR A 327 13.91 13.64 17.88
C TYR A 327 15.27 13.94 17.24
N TYR A 328 16.11 12.90 17.08
CA TYR A 328 17.46 13.03 16.53
C TYR A 328 17.50 13.76 15.17
N ASN A 329 16.55 13.45 14.29
CA ASN A 329 16.43 14.08 12.96
C ASN A 329 15.39 15.20 12.88
N GLY A 330 14.78 15.60 14.01
CA GLY A 330 13.67 16.54 14.01
C GLY A 330 12.31 15.91 13.66
N PHE A 331 12.25 14.59 13.52
CA PHE A 331 11.01 13.82 13.32
C PHE A 331 11.23 12.39 13.79
N ASN A 332 10.15 11.70 14.12
CA ASN A 332 10.15 10.27 14.39
C ASN A 332 9.51 9.52 13.21
N GLU A 333 10.11 8.42 12.76
CA GLU A 333 9.51 7.56 11.74
C GLU A 333 8.69 6.47 12.42
N ILE A 334 7.40 6.43 12.11
CA ILE A 334 6.45 5.48 12.66
C ILE A 334 5.73 4.77 11.54
N GLY A 335 5.34 3.52 11.76
CA GLY A 335 4.62 2.79 10.73
C GLY A 335 4.37 1.33 11.02
N THR A 336 3.73 0.67 10.07
CA THR A 336 3.48 -0.77 10.06
C THR A 336 3.98 -1.36 8.74
N VAL A 337 4.65 -2.50 8.83
CA VAL A 337 4.99 -3.35 7.68
C VAL A 337 4.38 -4.71 7.90
N ILE A 338 3.67 -5.23 6.90
CA ILE A 338 3.11 -6.59 6.93
C ILE A 338 3.58 -7.32 5.68
N GLU A 339 4.26 -8.43 5.87
CA GLU A 339 4.61 -9.37 4.80
C GLU A 339 3.74 -10.62 4.93
N GLU A 340 3.23 -11.12 3.81
CA GLU A 340 2.50 -12.39 3.74
C GLU A 340 3.17 -13.26 2.69
N LYS A 341 3.74 -14.39 3.11
CA LYS A 341 4.56 -15.28 2.27
C LYS A 341 3.93 -16.66 2.22
N VAL A 342 3.75 -17.22 1.02
CA VAL A 342 3.23 -18.59 0.91
C VAL A 342 4.23 -19.59 1.49
N ILE A 343 3.73 -20.48 2.33
CA ILE A 343 4.52 -21.58 2.91
C ILE A 343 4.11 -22.94 2.35
N GLU A 344 2.82 -23.15 2.09
CA GLU A 344 2.25 -24.42 1.62
C GLU A 344 1.00 -24.17 0.76
N TYR A 345 0.71 -25.04 -0.19
CA TYR A 345 -0.52 -25.02 -0.98
C TYR A 345 -0.80 -26.40 -1.59
N GLY A 346 -2.04 -26.65 -2.00
CA GLY A 346 -2.40 -27.86 -2.72
C GLY A 346 -3.90 -28.07 -2.79
N ILE A 347 -4.30 -29.33 -2.95
CA ILE A 347 -5.70 -29.73 -2.97
C ILE A 347 -5.97 -30.73 -1.83
N LEU A 348 -6.86 -30.36 -0.91
CA LEU A 348 -7.37 -31.26 0.11
C LEU A 348 -8.56 -32.02 -0.46
N VAL A 349 -8.28 -33.22 -0.98
CA VAL A 349 -9.34 -34.16 -1.34
C VAL A 349 -9.94 -34.67 -0.03
N GLN A 350 -11.21 -34.36 0.26
CA GLN A 350 -11.88 -34.99 1.38
C GLN A 350 -11.91 -36.51 1.17
N PRO A 351 -11.54 -37.34 2.16
CA PRO A 351 -11.65 -38.78 2.02
C PRO A 351 -13.12 -39.20 1.94
N GLY A 352 -13.59 -39.51 0.72
CA GLY A 352 -14.84 -40.21 0.44
C GLY A 352 -16.12 -39.38 0.60
N GLU A 353 -16.65 -38.92 -0.54
CA GLU A 353 -18.09 -38.81 -0.77
C GLU A 353 -18.53 -39.84 -1.81
#